data_AF-A0AAN7URC1-F1
#
_entry.id   AF-A0AAN7URC1-F1
#
_cell.length_a   1.000
_cell.length_b   1.000
_cell.length_c   1.000
_cell.angle_alpha   90.00
_cell.angle_beta   90.00
_cell.angle_gamma   90.00
#
_symmetry.space_group_name_H-M   'P 1'
#
loop_
_entity.id
_entity.type
_entity.pdbx_description
1 polymer ?
#
loop_
_entity_poly.entity_id
_entity_poly.type
_entity_poly.pdbx_seq_one_letter_code
_entity_poly.pdbx_strand_id
1 'polypeptide(L)'
;MALLNCDNQPVLCNAWSAAPGSLWIFEMLPEPSHINIYTKRLNLTTTTSEDLVKLHADGYKTVAKEHDGIFHPFNGPLAQNGLSVPAGYTLWAFSLLPSWAFMILISLFSRRMM
;
A
#
# COMPACT_ATOMS: atom_id res chain seq x y z
N MET A 1 -13.96 -2.56 11.82
CA MET A 1 -13.34 -2.02 10.60
C MET A 1 -12.56 -0.78 11.00
N ALA A 2 -11.39 -0.56 10.42
CA ALA A 2 -10.58 0.63 10.65
C ALA A 2 -10.44 1.42 9.34
N LEU A 3 -10.19 2.73 9.45
CA LEU A 3 -9.99 3.60 8.29
C LEU A 3 -8.53 4.09 8.27
N LEU A 4 -7.86 3.84 7.15
CA LEU A 4 -6.53 4.39 6.88
C LEU A 4 -6.69 5.61 5.96
N ASN A 5 -6.36 6.79 6.47
CA ASN A 5 -6.34 8.02 5.68
C ASN A 5 -4.93 8.27 5.14
N CYS A 6 -4.73 8.10 3.83
CA CYS A 6 -3.45 8.29 3.17
C CYS A 6 -3.00 9.75 3.08
N ASP A 7 -3.90 10.72 3.22
CA ASP A 7 -3.52 12.15 3.27
C ASP A 7 -2.85 12.47 4.61
N ASN A 8 -3.34 11.89 5.70
CA ASN A 8 -2.76 12.05 7.04
C ASN A 8 -1.58 11.10 7.29
N GLN A 9 -1.54 9.96 6.62
CA GLN A 9 -0.50 8.93 6.78
C GLN A 9 0.11 8.51 5.43
N PRO A 10 0.73 9.45 4.68
CA PRO A 10 1.21 9.18 3.33
C PRO A 10 2.35 8.17 3.31
N VAL A 11 3.22 8.18 4.32
CA VAL A 11 4.35 7.25 4.44
C VAL A 11 3.86 5.82 4.62
N LEU A 12 2.82 5.61 5.45
CA LEU A 12 2.27 4.28 5.69
C LEU A 12 1.63 3.71 4.43
N CYS A 13 0.84 4.53 3.71
CA CYS A 13 0.24 4.10 2.45
C CYS A 13 1.29 3.79 1.38
N ASN A 14 2.38 4.56 1.31
CA ASN A 14 3.48 4.25 0.39
C ASN A 14 4.26 2.99 0.81
N ALA A 15 4.48 2.78 2.11
CA ALA A 15 5.17 1.60 2.64
C ALA A 15 4.43 0.30 2.31
N TRP A 16 3.10 0.32 2.30
CA TRP A 16 2.26 -0.85 2.00
C TRP A 16 1.78 -0.89 0.55
N SER A 17 2.15 0.11 -0.26
CA SER A 17 1.58 0.31 -1.61
C SER A 17 0.04 0.32 -1.59
N ALA A 18 -0.55 0.87 -0.54
CA ALA A 18 -1.99 0.92 -0.34
C ALA A 18 -2.60 2.03 -1.19
N ALA A 19 -3.26 1.64 -2.28
CA ALA A 19 -3.98 2.57 -3.14
C ALA A 19 -5.30 3.03 -2.47
N PRO A 20 -5.71 4.29 -2.67
CA PRO A 20 -6.96 4.81 -2.12
C PRO A 20 -8.17 4.02 -2.65
N GLY A 21 -9.21 3.86 -1.84
CA GLY A 21 -10.40 3.08 -2.22
C GLY A 21 -10.11 1.59 -2.39
N SER A 22 -9.24 1.03 -1.55
CA SER A 22 -9.04 -0.40 -1.43
C SER A 22 -9.48 -0.89 -0.05
N LEU A 23 -10.11 -2.06 -0.02
CA LEU A 23 -10.44 -2.78 1.20
C LEU A 23 -9.29 -3.74 1.50
N TRP A 24 -8.80 -3.71 2.73
CA TRP A 24 -7.75 -4.59 3.24
C TRP A 24 -8.33 -5.48 4.32
N ILE A 25 -8.18 -6.78 4.15
CA ILE A 25 -8.72 -7.80 5.03
C ILE A 25 -7.55 -8.61 5.56
N PHE A 26 -7.35 -8.56 6.87
CA PHE A 26 -6.25 -9.23 7.55
C PHE A 26 -6.76 -10.52 8.18
N GLU A 27 -6.29 -11.66 7.67
CA GLU A 27 -6.45 -12.95 8.33
C GLU A 27 -5.28 -13.17 9.28
N MET A 28 -5.47 -12.75 10.54
CA MET A 28 -4.51 -13.01 11.61
C MET A 28 -4.84 -14.37 12.22
N LEU A 29 -4.21 -15.41 11.68
CA LEU A 29 -4.20 -16.74 12.27
C LEU A 29 -3.24 -16.75 13.49
N PRO A 30 -3.47 -17.63 14.49
CA PRO A 30 -2.58 -17.73 15.64
C PRO A 30 -1.16 -18.13 15.22
N GLU A 31 -0.16 -17.74 16.02
CA GLU A 31 1.24 -18.16 15.84
C GLU A 31 1.30 -19.70 15.73
N PRO A 32 2.04 -20.32 14.77
CA PRO A 32 3.14 -19.79 13.95
C PRO A 32 2.80 -19.43 12.50
N SER A 33 1.52 -19.36 12.13
CA SER A 33 1.14 -19.16 10.72
C SER A 33 1.36 -17.73 10.22
N HIS A 34 1.69 -17.59 8.95
CA HIS A 34 1.81 -16.31 8.27
C HIS A 34 0.47 -15.55 8.26
N ILE A 35 0.54 -14.22 8.39
CA ILE A 35 -0.63 -13.34 8.30
C ILE A 35 -0.97 -13.16 6.83
N ASN A 36 -2.14 -13.65 6.41
CA ASN A 36 -2.59 -13.48 5.02
C ASN A 36 -3.38 -12.18 4.90
N ILE A 37 -3.09 -11.40 3.86
CA ILE A 37 -3.79 -10.16 3.59
C ILE A 37 -4.48 -10.27 2.25
N TYR A 38 -5.77 -9.97 2.23
CA TYR A 38 -6.55 -9.88 1.01
C TYR A 38 -6.90 -8.44 0.71
N THR A 39 -6.73 -8.05 -0.54
CA THR A 39 -7.02 -6.71 -1.03
C THR A 39 -8.09 -6.75 -2.11
N LYS A 40 -9.05 -5.83 -2.02
CA LYS A 40 -10.08 -5.63 -3.04
C LYS A 40 -10.19 -4.16 -3.37
N ARG A 41 -10.06 -3.80 -4.65
CA ARG A 41 -10.33 -2.43 -5.10
C ARG A 41 -11.83 -2.17 -5.07
N LEU A 42 -12.24 -1.10 -4.42
CA LEU A 42 -13.62 -0.64 -4.40
C LEU A 42 -13.85 0.37 -5.51
N ASN A 43 -15.05 0.36 -6.07
CA ASN A 43 -15.50 1.44 -6.94
C ASN A 43 -16.12 2.54 -6.07
N LEU A 44 -15.44 3.69 -6.00
CA LEU A 44 -15.79 4.78 -5.09
C LEU A 44 -17.14 5.44 -5.38
N THR A 45 -17.71 5.23 -6.57
CA THR A 45 -18.99 5.83 -6.95
C THR A 45 -20.19 4.89 -6.81
N THR A 46 -19.96 3.58 -6.77
CA THR A 46 -21.05 2.59 -6.79
C THR A 46 -21.08 1.67 -5.57
N THR A 47 -19.99 1.54 -4.83
CA THR A 47 -19.93 0.63 -3.68
C THR A 47 -20.69 1.23 -2.51
N THR A 48 -21.69 0.53 -1.99
CA THR A 48 -22.45 0.97 -0.80
C THR A 48 -22.02 0.23 0.46
N SER A 49 -22.52 0.67 1.61
CA SER A 49 -22.35 -0.04 2.88
C SER A 49 -22.97 -1.43 2.86
N GLU A 50 -24.11 -1.62 2.16
CA GLU A 50 -24.73 -2.95 2.06
C GLU A 50 -23.83 -3.94 1.32
N ASP A 51 -23.11 -3.49 0.30
CA ASP A 51 -22.18 -4.35 -0.46
C ASP A 51 -21.02 -4.85 0.41
N LEU A 52 -20.54 -4.03 1.34
CA LEU A 52 -19.48 -4.43 2.28
C LEU A 52 -19.98 -5.45 3.31
N VAL A 53 -21.21 -5.27 3.79
CA VAL A 53 -21.85 -6.23 4.72
C VAL A 53 -22.09 -7.57 4.02
N LYS A 54 -22.60 -7.54 2.77
CA LYS A 54 -22.75 -8.74 1.95
C LYS A 54 -21.41 -9.43 1.71
N LEU A 55 -20.36 -8.68 1.37
CA LEU A 55 -19.02 -9.24 1.18
C LEU A 55 -18.49 -9.93 2.44
N HIS A 56 -18.82 -9.42 3.63
CA HIS A 56 -18.46 -10.07 4.88
C HIS A 56 -19.23 -11.37 5.10
N ALA A 57 -20.52 -11.41 4.75
CA ALA A 57 -21.37 -12.59 4.90
C ALA A 57 -21.08 -13.69 3.87
N ASP A 58 -20.93 -13.32 2.59
CA ASP A 58 -20.75 -14.24 1.46
C ASP A 58 -19.31 -14.81 1.40
N GLY A 59 -18.38 -14.18 2.11
CA GLY A 59 -16.96 -14.52 2.07
C GLY A 59 -16.22 -13.78 0.95
N TYR A 60 -15.03 -13.30 1.28
CA TYR A 60 -14.26 -12.41 0.41
C TYR A 60 -13.21 -13.13 -0.44
N LYS A 61 -12.90 -14.40 -0.15
CA LYS A 61 -11.78 -15.14 -0.79
C LYS A 61 -11.94 -15.33 -2.30
N THR A 62 -13.17 -15.31 -2.81
CA THR A 62 -13.45 -15.46 -4.24
C THR A 62 -13.27 -14.16 -5.04
N VAL A 63 -13.35 -13.01 -4.36
CA VAL A 63 -13.38 -11.68 -5.00
C VAL A 63 -12.14 -10.86 -4.67
N ALA A 64 -11.55 -11.06 -3.48
CA ALA A 64 -10.36 -10.37 -3.04
C ALA A 64 -9.10 -11.15 -3.45
N LYS A 65 -8.04 -10.42 -3.81
CA LYS A 65 -6.76 -11.02 -4.19
C LYS A 65 -5.83 -11.02 -2.98
N GLU A 66 -5.12 -12.12 -2.80
CA GLU A 66 -4.06 -12.19 -1.79
C GLU A 66 -2.94 -11.22 -2.16
N HIS A 67 -2.52 -10.43 -1.18
CA HIS A 67 -1.41 -9.51 -1.28
C HIS A 67 -0.17 -10.25 -0.81
N ASP A 68 0.72 -10.61 -1.73
CA ASP A 68 2.00 -11.28 -1.43
C ASP A 68 3.18 -10.54 -2.06
N GLY A 69 3.07 -9.22 -2.13
CA GLY A 69 4.06 -8.36 -2.76
C GLY A 69 5.25 -8.03 -1.85
N ILE A 70 6.25 -7.36 -2.44
CA ILE A 70 7.42 -6.84 -1.70
C ILE A 70 7.01 -5.87 -0.58
N PHE A 71 5.89 -5.17 -0.78
CA PHE A 71 5.28 -4.21 0.17
C PHE A 71 4.34 -4.86 1.19
N HIS A 72 4.32 -6.20 1.29
CA HIS A 72 3.51 -6.87 2.28
C HIS A 72 3.97 -6.51 3.70
N PRO A 73 3.08 -6.02 4.59
CA PRO A 73 3.46 -5.37 5.85
C PRO A 73 4.05 -6.30 6.91
N PHE A 74 3.79 -7.62 6.82
CA PHE A 74 4.30 -8.60 7.79
C PHE A 74 5.31 -9.56 7.15
N ASN A 75 4.84 -10.36 6.19
CA ASN A 75 5.66 -11.37 5.52
C ASN A 75 6.55 -10.83 4.38
N GLY A 76 6.41 -9.57 3.96
CA GLY A 76 7.14 -9.05 2.81
C GLY A 76 8.64 -8.89 3.09
N PRO A 77 9.53 -9.02 2.08
CA PRO A 77 10.97 -8.78 2.24
C PRO A 77 11.31 -7.43 2.85
N LEU A 78 10.56 -6.36 2.56
CA LEU A 78 10.80 -5.05 3.17
C LEU A 78 10.46 -5.03 4.66
N ALA A 79 9.40 -5.73 5.06
CA ALA A 79 8.97 -5.80 6.46
C ALA A 79 9.95 -6.64 7.29
N GLN A 80 10.35 -7.81 6.78
CA GLN A 80 11.31 -8.68 7.45
C GLN A 80 12.67 -8.01 7.69
N ASN A 81 13.09 -7.13 6.77
CA ASN A 81 14.34 -6.39 6.88
C ASN A 81 14.21 -5.03 7.56
N GLY A 82 13.02 -4.65 8.07
CA GLY A 82 12.78 -3.33 8.69
C GLY A 82 12.87 -2.15 7.73
N LEU A 83 12.82 -2.40 6.41
CA LEU A 83 12.99 -1.40 5.35
C LEU A 83 11.65 -0.79 4.89
N SER A 84 10.51 -1.27 5.37
CA SER A 84 9.20 -0.75 4.96
C SER A 84 9.03 0.74 5.22
N VAL A 85 9.45 1.23 6.40
CA VAL A 85 9.34 2.67 6.75
C VAL A 85 10.28 3.52 5.89
N PRO A 86 11.59 3.19 5.76
CA PRO A 86 12.47 3.87 4.80
C PRO A 86 11.92 3.88 3.38
N ALA A 87 11.45 2.73 2.87
CA ALA A 87 10.87 2.64 1.53
C ALA A 87 9.64 3.55 1.39
N GLY A 88 8.75 3.56 2.39
CA GLY A 88 7.60 4.46 2.42
C GLY A 88 7.99 5.95 2.32
N TYR A 89 9.01 6.39 3.06
CA TYR A 89 9.51 7.77 2.97
C TYR A 89 10.11 8.08 1.61
N THR A 90 10.89 7.16 1.03
CA THR A 90 11.48 7.38 -0.31
C THR A 90 10.39 7.52 -1.37
N LEU A 91 9.44 6.59 -1.43
CA LEU A 91 8.34 6.62 -2.40
C LEU A 91 7.46 7.86 -2.23
N TRP A 92 7.17 8.24 -0.98
CA TRP A 92 6.47 9.49 -0.70
C TRP A 92 7.24 10.72 -1.19
N ALA A 93 8.55 10.81 -0.92
CA ALA A 93 9.37 11.93 -1.38
C ALA A 93 9.41 12.01 -2.91
N PHE A 94 9.52 10.88 -3.60
CA PHE A 94 9.43 10.83 -5.06
C PHE A 94 8.04 11.23 -5.58
N SER A 95 6.96 10.91 -4.86
CA SER A 95 5.61 11.34 -5.24
C SER A 95 5.40 12.86 -5.14
N LEU A 96 6.16 13.53 -4.28
CA LEU A 96 6.14 14.99 -4.15
C LEU A 96 7.00 15.69 -5.21
N LEU A 97 7.97 15.00 -5.80
CA LEU A 97 8.88 15.57 -6.79
C LEU A 97 8.18 15.73 -8.14
N PRO A 98 8.00 16.98 -8.63
CA PRO A 98 7.49 17.19 -9.96
C PRO A 98 8.48 16.68 -11.02
N SER A 99 7.97 16.31 -12.19
CA SER A 99 8.81 15.85 -13.32
C SER A 99 9.90 16.86 -13.70
N TRP A 100 9.58 18.16 -13.68
CA TRP A 100 10.55 19.22 -13.98
C TRP A 100 11.71 19.28 -12.98
N ALA A 101 11.44 19.04 -11.69
CA ALA A 101 12.46 19.09 -10.64
C ALA A 101 13.48 17.96 -10.79
N PHE A 102 13.01 16.77 -11.19
CA PHE A 102 13.87 15.63 -11.47
C PHE A 102 14.80 15.90 -12.68
N MET A 103 14.29 16.54 -13.74
CA MET A 103 15.11 16.93 -14.89
C MET A 103 16.20 17.94 -14.52
N ILE A 104 15.90 18.90 -13.63
CA ILE A 104 16.90 19.85 -13.12
C ILE A 104 17.97 19.11 -12.31
N LEU A 105 17.57 18.17 -11.45
CA LEU A 105 18.49 17.40 -10.63
C LEU A 105 19.49 16.62 -11.49
N ILE A 106 18.99 15.91 -12.51
CA ILE A 106 19.85 15.18 -13.47
C ILE A 106 20.76 16.15 -14.23
N SER A 107 20.23 17.31 -14.67
CA SER A 107 21.01 18.30 -15.41
C SER A 107 22.17 18.86 -14.59
N LEU A 108 21.96 19.14 -13.30
CA LEU A 108 23.01 19.62 -12.39
C LEU A 108 24.04 18.53 -12.09
N PHE A 109 23.58 17.29 -11.89
CA PHE A 109 24.48 16.16 -11.62
C PHE A 109 25.37 15.84 -12.82
N SER A 110 24.80 15.80 -14.03
CA SER A 110 25.55 15.61 -15.27
C SER A 110 26.61 16.69 -15.47
N ARG A 111 26.27 17.96 -15.25
CA ARG A 111 27.23 19.08 -15.33
C ARG A 111 28.35 19.06 -14.29
N ARG A 112 28.18 18.31 -13.19
CA ARG A 112 29.24 18.14 -12.16
C ARG A 112 30.21 17.01 -12.52
N MET A 113 29.77 16.06 -13.34
CA MET A 113 30.59 14.92 -13.76
C MET A 113 31.35 15.17 -15.08
N MET A 114 30.95 16.19 -15.83
CA MET A 114 31.71 16.76 -16.94
C MET A 114 32.72 17.78 -16.42
#